data_AF-A0A7C9EA85-F1
#
_entry.id   AF-A0A7C9EA85-F1
#
_cell.length_a   1.000
_cell.length_b   1.000
_cell.length_c   1.000
_cell.angle_alpha   90.00
_cell.angle_beta   90.00
_cell.angle_gamma   90.00
#
_symmetry.space_group_name_H-M   'P 1'
#
loop_
_entity.id
_entity.type
_entity.pdbx_description
1 polymer ?
#
loop_
_entity_poly.entity_id
_entity_poly.type
_entity_poly.pdbx_seq_one_letter_code
_entity_poly.pdbx_strand_id
1 'polypeptide(L)'
;VISYLEDEDTVTRKDAALCCCRLVANSFSGTSTQFSSARSNRTGGRRRRLIEEIVEKLLIVAVADADVGVRLSIFQCLHGNGGFDDFLAQADSLSAIFAALNDEDLEVREYSISVAGRLSEKNPA
;
A
#
# COMPACT_ATOMS: atom_id res chain seq x y z
N VAL A 1 10.94 1.63 -11.33
CA VAL A 1 9.85 0.76 -10.82
C VAL A 1 8.57 1.54 -10.68
N ILE A 2 8.50 2.59 -9.85
CA ILE A 2 7.29 3.41 -9.69
C ILE A 2 6.77 3.96 -11.04
N SER A 3 7.66 4.40 -11.93
CA SER A 3 7.31 4.87 -13.28
C SER A 3 6.59 3.83 -14.15
N TYR A 4 6.73 2.54 -13.85
CA TYR A 4 6.07 1.45 -14.59
C TYR A 4 4.66 1.15 -14.06
N LEU A 5 4.20 1.85 -13.02
CA LEU A 5 2.80 1.78 -12.58
C LEU A 5 1.84 2.40 -13.60
N GLU A 6 2.35 3.20 -14.54
CA GLU A 6 1.59 3.86 -15.60
C GLU A 6 1.97 3.29 -16.98
N ASP A 7 2.58 2.11 -17.03
CA ASP A 7 2.98 1.47 -18.29
C ASP A 7 1.74 1.08 -19.13
N GLU A 8 1.84 1.15 -20.45
CA GLU A 8 0.76 0.74 -21.35
C GLU A 8 0.44 -0.76 -21.21
N ASP A 9 1.48 -1.57 -20.95
CA ASP A 9 1.34 -2.99 -20.76
C ASP A 9 0.82 -3.35 -19.36
N THR A 10 -0.30 -4.07 -19.33
CA THR A 10 -0.99 -4.44 -18.08
C THR A 10 -0.14 -5.38 -17.23
N VAL A 11 0.61 -6.29 -17.86
CA VAL A 11 1.49 -7.21 -17.11
C VAL A 11 2.60 -6.42 -16.41
N THR A 12 3.19 -5.46 -17.11
CA THR A 12 4.22 -4.56 -16.57
C THR A 12 3.71 -3.74 -15.40
N ARG A 13 2.50 -3.15 -15.49
CA ARG A 13 1.89 -2.42 -14.36
C ARG A 13 1.69 -3.32 -13.15
N LYS A 14 1.14 -4.53 -13.36
CA LYS A 14 0.92 -5.52 -12.29
C LYS A 14 2.23 -5.92 -11.62
N ASP A 15 3.27 -6.23 -12.39
CA ASP A 15 4.58 -6.62 -11.85
C ASP A 15 5.25 -5.45 -11.11
N ALA A 16 5.11 -4.23 -11.62
CA ALA A 16 5.59 -3.03 -10.95
C ALA A 16 4.88 -2.82 -9.59
N ALA A 17 3.56 -3.00 -9.55
CA ALA A 17 2.77 -2.92 -8.33
C ALA A 17 3.22 -3.96 -7.29
N LEU A 18 3.31 -5.23 -7.68
CA LEU A 18 3.79 -6.32 -6.82
C LEU A 18 5.23 -6.10 -6.33
N CYS A 19 6.09 -5.53 -7.18
CA CYS A 19 7.46 -5.18 -6.83
C CYS A 19 7.49 -4.07 -5.78
N CYS A 20 6.73 -2.99 -5.99
CA CYS A 20 6.59 -1.88 -5.04
C CYS A 20 6.07 -2.37 -3.68
N CYS A 21 5.01 -3.19 -3.66
CA CYS A 21 4.48 -3.79 -2.44
C CYS A 21 5.56 -4.58 -1.69
N ARG A 22 6.35 -5.40 -2.38
CA ARG A 22 7.43 -6.18 -1.77
C ARG A 22 8.56 -5.31 -1.23
N LEU A 23 8.98 -4.28 -1.97
CA LEU A 23 10.03 -3.35 -1.52
C LEU A 23 9.61 -2.57 -0.27
N VAL A 24 8.35 -2.15 -0.20
CA VAL A 24 7.77 -1.49 0.97
C VAL A 24 7.66 -2.47 2.15
N ALA A 25 7.12 -3.67 1.92
CA ALA A 25 7.01 -4.72 2.96
C ALA A 25 8.38 -5.08 3.57
N ASN A 26 9.39 -5.27 2.73
CA ASN A 26 10.76 -5.53 3.17
C ASN A 26 11.36 -4.35 3.94
N SER A 27 10.84 -3.14 3.72
CA SER A 27 11.31 -1.96 4.42
C SER A 27 10.84 -1.89 5.88
N PHE A 28 9.78 -2.60 6.24
CA PHE A 28 9.29 -2.66 7.62
C PHE A 28 10.20 -3.53 8.51
N SER A 29 10.80 -4.59 7.95
CA SER A 29 11.57 -5.60 8.69
C SER A 29 12.96 -5.13 9.17
N GLY A 30 13.43 -3.96 8.73
CA GLY A 30 14.75 -3.43 9.11
C GLY A 30 14.85 -2.87 10.53
N THR A 31 13.87 -3.08 11.39
CA THR A 31 13.79 -2.54 12.76
C THR A 31 14.15 -3.55 13.86
N SER A 32 14.39 -4.82 13.52
CA SER A 32 14.64 -5.92 14.48
C SER A 32 16.11 -6.38 14.54
N THR A 33 17.05 -5.45 14.65
CA THR A 33 18.33 -5.75 15.32
C THR A 33 18.42 -4.92 16.60
N GLN A 34 18.12 -5.58 17.71
CA GLN A 34 18.56 -5.13 19.03
C GLN A 34 20.06 -4.82 18.95
N PHE A 35 20.47 -3.71 19.57
CA PHE A 35 21.81 -3.09 19.51
C PHE A 35 22.09 -2.20 18.30
N SER A 36 21.45 -1.04 18.23
CA SER A 36 22.15 0.18 17.78
C SER A 36 21.51 1.43 18.36
N SER A 37 22.32 2.12 19.16
CA SER A 37 22.04 3.35 19.88
C SER A 37 21.44 4.45 18.99
N ALA A 38 20.37 5.09 19.48
CA ALA A 38 20.06 6.54 19.46
C ALA A 38 20.68 7.47 18.38
N ARG A 39 20.94 7.00 17.16
CA ARG A 39 21.54 7.79 16.07
C ARG A 39 20.90 7.41 14.75
N SER A 40 19.67 7.87 14.52
CA SER A 40 19.32 8.49 13.23
C SER A 40 17.85 8.93 13.17
N ASN A 41 17.52 10.08 13.76
CA ASN A 41 16.21 10.70 13.55
C ASN A 41 16.03 11.21 12.10
N ARG A 42 17.12 11.38 11.33
CA ARG A 42 17.07 11.95 9.97
C ARG A 42 16.85 10.90 8.87
N THR A 43 17.44 9.72 8.98
CA THR A 43 17.28 8.67 7.95
C THR A 43 15.94 7.95 8.08
N GLY A 44 15.44 7.73 9.30
CA GLY A 44 14.11 7.16 9.55
C GLY A 44 12.99 8.00 8.93
N GLY A 45 13.04 9.32 9.11
CA GLY A 45 12.06 10.24 8.52
C GLY A 45 12.14 10.38 7.00
N ARG A 46 13.31 10.18 6.37
CA ARG A 46 13.41 10.12 4.91
C ARG A 46 12.82 8.81 4.37
N ARG A 47 13.11 7.69 5.03
CA ARG A 47 12.56 6.38 4.65
C ARG A 47 11.04 6.36 4.75
N ARG A 48 10.49 6.86 5.87
CA ARG A 48 9.04 6.93 6.06
C ARG A 48 8.34 7.71 4.94
N ARG A 49 8.85 8.89 4.59
CA ARG A 49 8.30 9.70 3.49
C ARG A 49 8.33 8.99 2.13
N LEU A 50 9.40 8.26 1.83
CA LEU A 50 9.47 7.47 0.60
C LEU A 50 8.45 6.34 0.59
N ILE A 51 8.21 5.71 1.75
CA ILE A 51 7.16 4.68 1.86
C ILE A 51 5.78 5.32 1.67
N GLU A 52 5.51 6.46 2.31
CA GLU A 52 4.26 7.22 2.15
C GLU A 52 4.01 7.54 0.67
N GLU A 53 4.99 8.06 -0.06
CA GLU A 53 4.86 8.36 -1.50
C GLU A 53 4.58 7.10 -2.35
N ILE A 54 5.21 5.97 -2.03
CA ILE A 54 4.98 4.72 -2.77
C ILE A 54 3.59 4.17 -2.47
N VAL A 55 3.14 4.22 -1.21
CA VAL A 55 1.81 3.74 -0.79
C VAL A 55 0.73 4.60 -1.44
N GLU A 56 0.90 5.93 -1.47
CA GLU A 56 -0.02 6.84 -2.16
C GLU A 56 -0.17 6.49 -3.64
N LYS A 57 0.94 6.30 -4.35
CA LYS A 57 0.91 5.91 -5.77
C LYS A 57 0.28 4.54 -5.99
N LEU A 58 0.56 3.57 -5.12
CA LEU A 58 -0.10 2.27 -5.15
C LEU A 58 -1.61 2.38 -4.96
N LEU A 59 -2.08 3.23 -4.05
CA LEU A 59 -3.51 3.43 -3.81
C LEU A 59 -4.22 4.13 -4.97
N ILE A 60 -3.56 5.09 -5.63
CA ILE A 60 -4.08 5.70 -6.87
C ILE A 60 -4.29 4.60 -7.92
N VAL A 61 -3.30 3.75 -8.15
CA VAL A 61 -3.40 2.63 -9.11
C VAL A 61 -4.45 1.62 -8.67
N ALA A 62 -4.53 1.31 -7.37
CA ALA A 62 -5.50 0.36 -6.83
C ALA A 62 -6.96 0.76 -7.05
N VAL A 63 -7.23 2.07 -7.15
CA VAL A 63 -8.58 2.61 -7.40
C VAL A 63 -8.81 2.89 -8.89
N ALA A 64 -7.80 3.36 -9.62
CA ALA A 64 -7.97 3.94 -10.95
C ALA A 64 -7.53 3.05 -12.12
N ASP A 65 -6.77 1.97 -11.90
CA ASP A 65 -6.33 1.11 -13.01
C ASP A 65 -7.54 0.47 -13.70
N ALA A 66 -7.54 0.48 -15.04
CA ALA A 66 -8.61 -0.12 -15.83
C ALA A 66 -8.65 -1.64 -15.70
N ASP A 67 -7.51 -2.28 -15.41
CA ASP A 67 -7.43 -3.74 -15.26
C ASP A 67 -7.67 -4.16 -13.80
N VAL A 68 -8.70 -4.98 -13.62
CA VAL A 68 -9.05 -5.56 -12.31
C VAL A 68 -7.90 -6.38 -11.71
N GLY A 69 -7.10 -7.05 -12.54
CA GLY A 69 -5.97 -7.86 -12.09
C GLY A 69 -4.86 -7.03 -11.45
N VAL A 70 -4.66 -5.78 -11.88
CA VAL A 70 -3.76 -4.83 -11.24
C VAL A 70 -4.35 -4.37 -9.90
N ARG A 71 -5.59 -3.85 -9.91
CA ARG A 71 -6.28 -3.35 -8.70
C ARG A 71 -6.31 -4.39 -7.58
N LEU A 72 -6.77 -5.60 -7.92
CA LEU A 72 -6.86 -6.74 -7.00
C LEU A 72 -5.49 -7.12 -6.42
N SER A 73 -4.44 -7.15 -7.26
CA SER A 73 -3.10 -7.54 -6.79
C SER A 73 -2.54 -6.60 -5.73
N ILE A 74 -2.87 -5.32 -5.80
CA ILE A 74 -2.46 -4.33 -4.81
C ILE A 74 -3.22 -4.55 -3.51
N PHE A 75 -4.56 -4.67 -3.57
CA PHE A 75 -5.37 -4.93 -2.38
C PHE A 75 -5.03 -6.26 -1.70
N GLN A 76 -4.71 -7.31 -2.46
CA GLN A 76 -4.18 -8.56 -1.92
C GLN A 76 -2.87 -8.35 -1.14
N CYS A 77 -1.95 -7.54 -1.66
CA CYS A 77 -0.70 -7.22 -0.98
C CYS A 77 -0.91 -6.42 0.31
N LEU A 78 -1.79 -5.41 0.28
CA LEU A 78 -2.12 -4.58 1.44
C LEU A 78 -2.83 -5.39 2.52
N HIS A 79 -3.77 -6.25 2.12
CA HIS A 79 -4.45 -7.16 3.03
C HIS A 79 -3.47 -8.18 3.64
N GLY A 80 -2.60 -8.79 2.84
CA GLY A 80 -1.68 -9.84 3.28
C GLY A 80 -0.58 -9.40 4.25
N ASN A 81 -0.40 -8.09 4.47
CA ASN A 81 0.64 -7.57 5.36
C ASN A 81 0.16 -6.37 6.19
N GLY A 82 -0.06 -6.55 7.50
CA GLY A 82 -0.44 -5.45 8.41
C GLY A 82 0.64 -4.38 8.62
N GLY A 83 1.87 -4.57 8.14
CA GLY A 83 2.92 -3.56 8.21
C GLY A 83 2.61 -2.25 7.47
N PHE A 84 1.62 -2.28 6.56
CA PHE A 84 1.12 -1.10 5.87
C PHE A 84 0.17 -0.24 6.72
N ASP A 85 -0.39 -0.78 7.81
CA ASP A 85 -1.54 -0.17 8.49
C ASP A 85 -1.22 1.23 9.06
N ASP A 86 0.02 1.49 9.49
CA ASP A 86 0.48 2.81 9.96
C ASP A 86 0.53 3.88 8.85
N PHE A 87 0.45 3.46 7.58
CA PHE A 87 0.39 4.32 6.41
C PHE A 87 -1.05 4.39 5.90
N LEU A 88 -1.73 3.24 5.83
CA LEU A 88 -3.10 3.15 5.33
C LEU A 88 -4.13 3.85 6.23
N ALA A 89 -3.86 3.99 7.53
CA ALA A 89 -4.73 4.70 8.47
C ALA A 89 -4.75 6.23 8.28
N GLN A 90 -3.93 6.79 7.38
CA GLN A 90 -3.90 8.22 7.07
C GLN A 90 -5.14 8.62 6.23
N ALA A 91 -5.62 9.85 6.38
CA ALA A 91 -6.88 10.30 5.78
C ALA A 91 -6.95 10.13 4.25
N ASP A 92 -5.87 10.48 3.54
CA ASP A 92 -5.82 10.35 2.07
C ASP A 92 -5.82 8.87 1.64
N SER A 93 -5.16 8.01 2.42
CA SER A 93 -5.15 6.57 2.17
C SER A 93 -6.51 5.93 2.42
N LEU A 94 -7.18 6.31 3.51
CA LEU A 94 -8.55 5.86 3.81
C LEU A 94 -9.54 6.30 2.74
N SER A 95 -9.38 7.50 2.19
CA SER A 95 -10.23 7.99 1.09
C SER A 95 -10.15 7.08 -0.14
N ALA A 96 -8.94 6.64 -0.51
CA ALA A 96 -8.76 5.68 -1.60
C ALA A 96 -9.37 4.29 -1.27
N ILE A 97 -9.17 3.80 -0.06
CA ILE A 97 -9.75 2.52 0.38
C ILE A 97 -11.28 2.57 0.36
N PHE A 98 -11.89 3.67 0.81
CA PHE A 98 -13.34 3.85 0.79
C PHE A 98 -13.90 3.99 -0.63
N ALA A 99 -13.14 4.55 -1.56
CA ALA A 99 -13.51 4.51 -2.97
C ALA A 99 -13.57 3.05 -3.48
N ALA A 100 -12.57 2.24 -3.13
CA ALA A 100 -12.51 0.82 -3.53
C ALA A 100 -13.56 -0.09 -2.88
N LEU A 101 -14.23 0.34 -1.79
CA LEU A 101 -15.42 -0.35 -1.28
C LEU A 101 -16.56 -0.40 -2.31
N ASN A 102 -16.53 0.48 -3.31
CA ASN A 102 -17.48 0.54 -4.41
C ASN A 102 -16.87 0.11 -5.75
N ASP A 103 -15.78 -0.66 -5.74
CA ASP A 103 -15.20 -1.21 -6.97
C ASP A 103 -16.23 -2.06 -7.73
N GLU A 104 -16.12 -2.07 -9.05
CA GLU A 104 -16.98 -2.86 -9.95
C GLU A 104 -16.78 -4.37 -9.76
N ASP A 105 -15.59 -4.79 -9.36
CA ASP A 105 -15.24 -6.19 -9.12
C ASP A 105 -15.56 -6.60 -7.67
N LEU A 106 -16.06 -7.82 -7.49
CA LEU A 106 -16.43 -8.32 -6.17
C LEU A 106 -15.21 -8.61 -5.29
N GLU A 107 -14.15 -9.21 -5.83
CA GLU A 107 -12.98 -9.59 -5.02
C GLU A 107 -12.23 -8.33 -4.54
N VAL A 108 -12.13 -7.31 -5.39
CA VAL A 108 -11.54 -6.02 -4.97
C VAL A 108 -12.31 -5.42 -3.81
N ARG A 109 -13.65 -5.47 -3.83
CA ARG A 109 -14.49 -5.00 -2.70
C ARG A 109 -14.27 -5.83 -1.44
N GLU A 110 -14.21 -7.14 -1.54
CA GLU A 110 -13.99 -8.03 -0.38
C GLU A 110 -12.65 -7.74 0.32
N TYR A 111 -11.57 -7.58 -0.45
CA TYR A 111 -10.28 -7.20 0.12
C TYR A 111 -10.31 -5.78 0.69
N SER A 112 -10.96 -4.83 0.02
CA SER A 112 -11.10 -3.46 0.51
C SER A 112 -11.87 -3.40 1.83
N ILE A 113 -12.97 -4.14 1.96
CA ILE A 113 -13.73 -4.28 3.22
C ILE A 113 -12.85 -4.87 4.31
N SER A 114 -12.08 -5.91 3.99
CA SER A 114 -11.20 -6.56 4.96
C SER A 114 -10.09 -5.62 5.46
N VAL A 115 -9.51 -4.81 4.56
CA VAL A 115 -8.51 -3.79 4.92
C VAL A 115 -9.16 -2.69 5.75
N ALA A 116 -10.27 -2.10 5.30
CA ALA A 116 -10.98 -1.04 6.03
C ALA A 116 -11.40 -1.50 7.43
N GLY A 117 -11.96 -2.70 7.54
CA GLY A 117 -12.35 -3.31 8.81
C GLY A 117 -11.16 -3.43 9.77
N ARG A 118 -10.01 -3.90 9.30
CA ARG A 118 -8.77 -3.97 10.11
C ARG A 118 -8.30 -2.58 10.55
N LEU A 119 -8.40 -1.57 9.69
CA LEU A 119 -7.97 -0.21 10.00
C LEU A 119 -8.86 0.51 11.02
N SER A 120 -10.08 0.01 11.29
CA SER A 120 -10.95 0.57 12.32
C SER A 120 -10.32 0.59 13.72
N GLU A 121 -9.39 -0.34 14.02
CA GLU A 121 -8.65 -0.34 15.28
C GLU A 121 -7.61 0.79 15.38
N LYS A 122 -7.15 1.30 14.24
CA LYS A 122 -6.12 2.35 14.12
C LYS A 122 -6.72 3.72 13.93
N ASN A 123 -7.78 3.82 13.13
CA ASN A 123 -8.50 5.04 12.84
C ASN A 123 -10.01 4.76 12.78
N PRO A 124 -10.71 4.78 13.93
CA PRO A 124 -12.14 4.47 14.03
C PRO A 124 -13.08 5.60 13.59
N ALA A 125 -12.55 6.74 13.15
CA ALA A 125 -13.25 8.02 13.05
C ALA A 125 -13.68 8.39 11.61
#